data_AF-A0A9W8TL89-F1
#
_entry.id   AF-A0A9W8TL89-F1
#
_cell.length_a   1.000
_cell.length_b   1.000
_cell.length_c   1.000
_cell.angle_alpha   90.00
_cell.angle_beta   90.00
_cell.angle_gamma   90.00
#
_symmetry.space_group_name_H-M   'P 1'
#
loop_
_entity.id
_entity.type
_entity.pdbx_description
1 polymer ?
#
loop_
_entity_poly.entity_id
_entity_poly.type
_entity_poly.pdbx_seq_one_letter_code
_entity_poly.pdbx_strand_id
1 'polypeptide(L)'
;MMFTTALFVAALAPLARGWPVFPLPCSLFSGPSCICPPGTDYSESATVALIGATASNVGRKVNEFGDILWQGLVPSGLQGPPNTPLLSRRYVNYTTSVGAYTFEEQLVTRLVWLDGSFEQFYQQRGIIPYYSGNGSFSGNWVTIKGDRIFDNQTLVRYSSYSCQTGHPIDFAARRESSLNNVTVILEAEGSLLAPSTFAVSSQLW
;
A
#
# COMPACT_ATOMS: atom_id res chain seq x y z
N MET A 1 -1.06 -19.08 64.84
CA MET A 1 -0.11 -18.12 64.26
C MET A 1 0.70 -18.85 63.20
N MET A 2 0.35 -18.68 61.93
CA MET A 2 1.06 -19.30 60.80
C MET A 2 1.65 -18.18 59.95
N PHE A 3 2.97 -18.10 59.98
CA PHE A 3 3.80 -17.31 59.07
C PHE A 3 4.17 -18.23 57.89
N THR A 4 3.80 -17.86 56.67
CA THR A 4 4.34 -18.48 55.45
C THR A 4 4.65 -17.38 54.43
N THR A 5 5.91 -16.92 54.52
CA THR A 5 6.85 -16.63 53.43
C THR A 5 6.28 -16.35 52.04
N ALA A 6 6.33 -15.07 51.64
CA ALA A 6 6.28 -14.65 50.25
C ALA A 6 7.62 -14.98 49.56
N LEU A 7 7.56 -15.78 48.48
CA LEU A 7 8.69 -16.03 47.59
C LEU A 7 8.57 -15.11 46.37
N PHE A 8 9.46 -14.12 46.34
CA PHE A 8 9.78 -13.32 45.15
C PHE A 8 10.21 -14.24 44.01
N VAL A 9 9.45 -14.26 42.91
CA VAL A 9 9.95 -14.71 41.61
C VAL A 9 10.30 -13.45 40.82
N ALA A 10 11.50 -12.94 41.07
CA ALA A 10 12.16 -12.00 40.19
C ALA A 10 13.23 -12.77 39.40
N ALA A 11 13.39 -12.37 38.14
CA ALA A 11 14.32 -12.90 37.13
C ALA A 11 13.84 -14.14 36.38
N LEU A 12 13.35 -13.89 35.15
CA LEU A 12 13.83 -14.51 33.90
C LEU A 12 13.11 -13.80 32.74
N ALA A 13 13.50 -12.55 32.46
CA ALA A 13 13.29 -11.96 31.14
C ALA A 13 14.58 -12.21 30.35
N PRO A 14 14.71 -13.32 29.60
CA PRO A 14 15.84 -13.47 28.72
C PRO A 14 15.68 -12.42 27.62
N LEU A 15 16.65 -11.52 27.55
CA LEU A 15 17.18 -10.89 26.34
C LEU A 15 16.46 -11.35 25.06
N ALA A 16 15.37 -10.67 24.69
CA ALA A 16 14.94 -10.59 23.32
C ALA A 16 15.93 -9.70 22.56
N ARG A 17 17.20 -10.14 22.48
CA ARG A 17 18.12 -9.65 21.47
C ARG A 17 17.55 -10.17 20.16
N GLY A 18 16.83 -9.28 19.46
CA GLY A 18 16.32 -9.54 18.13
C GLY A 18 17.42 -10.21 17.32
N TRP A 19 17.10 -11.37 16.76
CA TRP A 19 17.99 -12.05 15.83
C TRP A 19 18.34 -11.06 14.73
N PRO A 20 19.59 -11.03 14.23
CA PRO A 20 19.91 -10.20 13.08
C PRO A 20 18.94 -10.57 11.97
N VAL A 21 18.04 -9.65 11.64
CA VAL A 21 17.11 -9.82 10.53
C VAL A 21 17.99 -9.72 9.30
N PHE A 22 18.39 -10.86 8.74
CA PHE A 22 19.02 -10.88 7.42
C PHE A 22 18.00 -10.30 6.45
N PRO A 23 18.32 -9.18 5.77
CA PRO A 23 17.36 -8.57 4.87
C PRO A 23 17.08 -9.54 3.73
N LEU A 24 15.80 -9.86 3.53
CA LEU A 24 15.35 -10.80 2.52
C LEU A 24 15.34 -10.12 1.14
N PRO A 25 15.55 -10.86 0.04
CA PRO A 25 15.30 -10.33 -1.29
C PRO A 25 13.86 -9.81 -1.42
N CYS A 26 13.69 -8.69 -2.11
CA CYS A 26 12.38 -8.10 -2.32
C CYS A 26 11.46 -9.06 -3.09
N SER A 27 10.30 -9.37 -2.51
CA SER A 27 9.31 -10.30 -3.01
C SER A 27 7.96 -10.11 -2.31
N LEU A 28 6.94 -10.85 -2.75
CA LEU A 28 5.64 -10.90 -2.05
C LEU A 28 5.71 -11.41 -0.60
N PHE A 29 6.83 -12.00 -0.18
CA PHE A 29 7.04 -12.54 1.17
C PHE A 29 7.97 -11.68 2.02
N SER A 30 8.52 -10.60 1.48
CA SER A 30 9.35 -9.64 2.23
C SER A 30 8.52 -8.46 2.72
N GLY A 31 9.03 -7.76 3.74
CA GLY A 31 8.55 -6.44 4.14
C GLY A 31 9.42 -5.32 3.58
N PRO A 32 9.14 -4.07 4.00
CA PRO A 32 10.03 -2.94 3.79
C PRO A 32 11.46 -3.24 4.28
N SER A 33 12.45 -2.53 3.72
CA SER A 33 13.89 -2.74 3.94
C SER A 33 14.41 -4.09 3.39
N CYS A 34 13.87 -4.55 2.26
CA CYS A 34 14.33 -5.73 1.54
C CYS A 34 15.50 -5.43 0.59
N ILE A 35 16.22 -6.47 0.13
CA ILE A 35 17.34 -6.33 -0.80
C ILE A 35 16.83 -6.34 -2.24
N CYS A 36 17.10 -5.26 -2.98
CA CYS A 36 16.80 -5.18 -4.40
C CYS A 36 17.79 -5.96 -5.26
N PRO A 37 17.37 -6.48 -6.44
CA PRO A 37 18.27 -7.15 -7.35
C PRO A 37 19.37 -6.20 -7.85
N PRO A 38 20.54 -6.73 -8.26
CA PRO A 38 21.65 -5.91 -8.75
C PRO A 38 21.22 -4.95 -9.85
N GLY A 39 21.70 -3.70 -9.75
CA GLY A 39 21.39 -2.65 -10.72
C GLY A 39 20.05 -1.95 -10.51
N THR A 40 19.39 -2.15 -9.35
CA THR A 40 18.24 -1.36 -8.92
C THR A 40 18.40 -0.87 -7.49
N ASP A 41 17.78 0.27 -7.18
CA ASP A 41 17.79 0.92 -5.89
C ASP A 41 16.47 0.65 -5.15
N TYR A 42 16.57 0.46 -3.83
CA TYR A 42 15.40 0.32 -2.97
C TYR A 42 14.76 1.69 -2.76
N SER A 43 13.44 1.76 -2.87
CA SER A 43 12.68 2.95 -2.49
C SER A 43 11.35 2.57 -1.89
N GLU A 44 10.85 3.40 -0.98
CA GLU A 44 9.59 3.17 -0.30
C GLU A 44 8.86 4.48 -0.11
N SER A 45 7.53 4.40 -0.02
CA SER A 45 6.73 5.55 0.33
C SER A 45 5.47 5.13 1.05
N ALA A 46 4.99 5.99 1.93
CA ALA A 46 3.75 5.81 2.65
C ALA A 46 2.98 7.12 2.65
N THR A 47 1.71 7.05 2.32
CA THR A 47 0.78 8.18 2.32
C THR A 47 -0.37 7.84 3.25
N VAL A 48 -0.77 8.81 4.07
CA VAL A 48 -1.91 8.67 4.99
C VAL A 48 -2.92 9.78 4.77
N ALA A 49 -4.20 9.44 4.90
CA ALA A 49 -5.30 10.42 4.91
C ALA A 49 -6.40 9.96 5.87
N LEU A 50 -7.01 10.91 6.59
CA LEU A 50 -8.26 10.69 7.28
C LEU A 50 -9.40 11.07 6.34
N ILE A 51 -10.23 10.10 5.97
CA ILE A 51 -11.37 10.33 5.08
C ILE A 51 -12.65 10.34 5.91
N GLY A 52 -13.41 11.42 5.81
CA GLY A 52 -14.65 11.67 6.53
C GLY A 52 -15.85 10.87 6.04
N ALA A 53 -15.66 9.58 5.79
CA ALA A 53 -16.71 8.63 5.43
C ALA A 53 -16.51 7.30 6.19
N THR A 54 -17.56 6.48 6.23
CA THR A 54 -17.50 5.14 6.83
C THR A 54 -16.49 4.25 6.10
N ALA A 55 -15.87 3.32 6.82
CA ALA A 55 -14.86 2.42 6.24
C ALA A 55 -15.41 1.60 5.05
N SER A 56 -16.68 1.19 5.11
CA SER A 56 -17.37 0.53 4.00
C SER A 56 -17.50 1.42 2.76
N ASN A 57 -17.85 2.70 2.92
CA ASN A 57 -17.97 3.65 1.79
C ASN A 57 -16.61 3.90 1.14
N VAL A 58 -15.57 4.11 1.96
CA VAL A 58 -14.20 4.28 1.49
C VAL A 58 -13.71 3.00 0.80
N GLY A 59 -13.91 1.84 1.42
CA GLY A 59 -13.49 0.53 0.91
C GLY A 59 -14.14 0.18 -0.42
N ARG A 60 -15.40 0.58 -0.65
CA ARG A 60 -16.06 0.41 -1.96
C ARG A 60 -15.36 1.13 -3.11
N LYS A 61 -14.55 2.16 -2.82
CA LYS A 61 -13.74 2.87 -3.81
C LYS A 61 -12.31 2.38 -3.82
N VAL A 62 -11.68 2.41 -2.65
CA VAL A 62 -10.23 2.21 -2.52
C VAL A 62 -9.84 0.73 -2.58
N ASN A 63 -10.73 -0.16 -2.13
CA ASN A 63 -10.51 -1.61 -2.14
C ASN A 63 -11.00 -2.27 -3.45
N GLU A 64 -11.23 -1.49 -4.49
CA GLU A 64 -11.55 -1.97 -5.83
C GLU A 64 -10.25 -2.08 -6.64
N PHE A 65 -9.95 -3.29 -7.11
CA PHE A 65 -8.73 -3.57 -7.87
C PHE A 65 -8.95 -3.38 -9.37
N GLY A 66 -10.11 -3.74 -9.90
CA GLY A 66 -10.40 -3.66 -11.34
C GLY A 66 -10.70 -2.25 -11.83
N ASP A 67 -11.22 -1.38 -10.97
CA ASP A 67 -11.51 0.03 -11.23
C ASP A 67 -10.74 0.93 -10.26
N ILE A 68 -9.80 1.68 -10.81
CA ILE A 68 -8.92 2.60 -10.08
C ILE A 68 -9.12 4.06 -10.48
N LEU A 69 -10.33 4.44 -10.89
CA LEU A 69 -10.67 5.84 -11.14
C LEU A 69 -10.35 6.75 -9.94
N TRP A 70 -10.41 6.22 -8.72
CA TRP A 70 -9.99 6.93 -7.52
C TRP A 70 -8.50 7.29 -7.52
N GLN A 71 -7.65 6.55 -8.22
CA GLN A 71 -6.24 6.91 -8.45
C GLN A 71 -6.04 7.91 -9.61
N GLY A 72 -7.13 8.33 -10.26
CA GLY A 72 -7.07 9.14 -11.48
C GLY A 72 -6.57 8.36 -12.69
N LEU A 73 -6.72 7.02 -12.68
CA LEU A 73 -6.21 6.12 -13.72
C LEU A 73 -7.33 5.23 -14.25
N VAL A 74 -7.20 4.85 -15.51
CA VAL A 74 -8.05 3.85 -16.16
C VAL A 74 -7.14 2.69 -16.60
N PRO A 75 -7.34 1.46 -16.09
CA PRO A 75 -6.58 0.32 -16.57
C PRO A 75 -6.75 0.12 -18.07
N SER A 76 -5.65 -0.15 -18.78
CA SER A 76 -5.68 -0.46 -20.22
C SER A 76 -6.18 -1.88 -20.49
N GLY A 77 -6.20 -2.74 -19.47
CA GLY A 77 -6.75 -4.08 -19.55
C GLY A 77 -6.89 -4.72 -18.17
N LEU A 78 -7.76 -5.72 -18.11
CA LEU A 78 -7.99 -6.57 -16.94
C LEU A 78 -8.06 -8.03 -17.40
N GLN A 79 -7.35 -8.91 -16.72
CA GLN A 79 -7.40 -10.35 -16.88
C GLN A 79 -7.91 -11.00 -15.59
N GLY A 80 -8.80 -11.98 -15.75
CA GLY A 80 -9.50 -12.61 -14.65
C GLY A 80 -10.60 -11.74 -14.05
N PRO A 81 -11.28 -12.21 -12.99
CA PRO A 81 -12.27 -11.41 -12.27
C PRO A 81 -11.60 -10.20 -11.60
N PRO A 82 -12.27 -9.04 -11.44
CA PRO A 82 -11.65 -7.80 -10.98
C PRO A 82 -11.11 -7.79 -9.54
N ASN A 83 -11.70 -8.55 -8.62
CA ASN A 83 -11.38 -8.48 -7.18
C ASN A 83 -11.10 -9.84 -6.54
N THR A 84 -10.54 -10.77 -7.31
CA THR A 84 -10.24 -12.13 -6.85
C THR A 84 -8.73 -12.28 -6.68
N PRO A 85 -8.24 -12.33 -5.42
CA PRO A 85 -6.82 -12.53 -5.12
C PRO A 85 -6.20 -13.65 -5.95
N LEU A 86 -4.96 -13.41 -6.40
CA LEU A 86 -4.14 -14.25 -7.27
C LEU A 86 -4.65 -14.43 -8.71
N LEU A 87 -5.95 -14.21 -8.97
CA LEU A 87 -6.55 -14.35 -10.30
C LEU A 87 -6.68 -13.01 -11.04
N SER A 88 -6.87 -11.90 -10.31
CA SER A 88 -6.97 -10.57 -10.91
C SER A 88 -5.61 -10.03 -11.33
N ARG A 89 -5.49 -9.65 -12.60
CA ARG A 89 -4.34 -8.90 -13.12
C ARG A 89 -4.81 -7.71 -13.93
N ARG A 90 -4.27 -6.54 -13.68
CA ARG A 90 -4.59 -5.31 -14.43
C ARG A 90 -3.35 -4.74 -15.08
N TYR A 91 -3.55 -4.02 -16.17
CA TYR A 91 -2.50 -3.29 -16.88
C TYR A 91 -2.72 -1.79 -16.67
N VAL A 92 -1.73 -1.10 -16.15
CA VAL A 92 -1.81 0.33 -15.83
C VAL A 92 -0.68 1.08 -16.52
N ASN A 93 -1.04 2.13 -17.26
CA ASN A 93 -0.07 2.98 -17.93
C ASN A 93 0.30 4.17 -17.06
N TYR A 94 1.59 4.31 -16.77
CA TYR A 94 2.17 5.42 -16.03
C TYR A 94 3.02 6.27 -16.98
N THR A 95 2.58 7.50 -17.22
CA THR A 95 3.37 8.50 -17.95
C THR A 95 4.23 9.30 -16.97
N THR A 96 5.51 9.44 -17.27
CA THR A 96 6.49 10.19 -16.50
C THR A 96 7.26 11.16 -17.40
N SER A 97 8.15 11.95 -16.81
CA SER A 97 9.07 12.84 -17.55
C SER A 97 10.07 12.08 -18.41
N VAL A 98 10.35 10.80 -18.11
CA VAL A 98 11.35 9.99 -18.83
C VAL A 98 10.71 9.00 -19.80
N GLY A 99 9.43 8.68 -19.68
CA GLY A 99 8.77 7.72 -20.56
C GLY A 99 7.36 7.31 -20.13
N ALA A 100 6.76 6.41 -20.91
CA ALA A 100 5.51 5.75 -20.56
C ALA A 100 5.79 4.27 -20.22
N TYR A 101 5.29 3.83 -19.06
CA TYR A 101 5.50 2.49 -18.54
C TYR A 101 4.16 1.77 -18.40
N THR A 102 4.09 0.53 -18.86
CA THR A 102 2.93 -0.33 -18.61
C THR A 102 3.29 -1.30 -17.49
N PHE A 103 2.58 -1.19 -16.38
CA PHE A 103 2.69 -2.09 -15.24
C PHE A 103 1.63 -3.18 -15.36
N GLU A 104 2.06 -4.44 -15.39
CA GLU A 104 1.18 -5.56 -15.05
C GLU A 104 1.13 -5.67 -13.52
N GLU A 105 -0.03 -5.48 -12.92
CA GLU A 105 -0.24 -5.57 -11.48
C GLU A 105 -1.12 -6.77 -11.17
N GLN A 106 -0.79 -7.54 -10.13
CA GLN A 106 -1.56 -8.69 -9.68
C GLN A 106 -2.06 -8.46 -8.26
N LEU A 107 -3.37 -8.65 -8.04
CA LEU A 107 -3.96 -8.65 -6.71
C LEU A 107 -3.47 -9.89 -5.95
N VAL A 108 -2.90 -9.70 -4.76
CA VAL A 108 -2.37 -10.79 -3.93
C VAL A 108 -3.29 -11.07 -2.75
N THR A 109 -3.77 -10.02 -2.08
CA THR A 109 -4.66 -10.12 -0.92
C THR A 109 -5.75 -9.05 -1.02
N ARG A 110 -6.96 -9.41 -0.61
CA ARG A 110 -8.08 -8.48 -0.43
C ARG A 110 -8.93 -8.93 0.74
N LEU A 111 -8.97 -8.14 1.80
CA LEU A 111 -9.69 -8.41 3.04
C LEU A 111 -10.66 -7.27 3.32
N VAL A 112 -11.82 -7.62 3.87
CA VAL A 112 -12.83 -6.70 4.39
C VAL A 112 -13.32 -7.26 5.71
N TRP A 113 -13.25 -6.46 6.77
CA TRP A 113 -13.72 -6.82 8.11
C TRP A 113 -15.17 -6.38 8.32
N LEU A 114 -15.81 -6.93 9.36
CA LEU A 114 -17.24 -6.69 9.66
C LEU A 114 -17.57 -5.22 9.96
N ASP A 115 -16.60 -4.45 10.44
CA ASP A 115 -16.72 -3.02 10.73
C ASP A 115 -16.56 -2.13 9.49
N GLY A 116 -16.30 -2.73 8.32
CA GLY A 116 -16.03 -2.05 7.06
C GLY A 116 -14.55 -1.74 6.82
N SER A 117 -13.67 -1.97 7.79
CA SER A 117 -12.22 -1.84 7.60
C SER A 117 -11.77 -2.76 6.46
N PHE A 118 -10.68 -2.43 5.78
CA PHE A 118 -10.22 -3.19 4.63
C PHE A 118 -8.71 -3.17 4.43
N GLU A 119 -8.21 -4.19 3.74
CA GLU A 119 -6.81 -4.28 3.32
C GLU A 119 -6.72 -4.89 1.92
N GLN A 120 -5.89 -4.28 1.08
CA GLN A 120 -5.54 -4.80 -0.23
C GLN A 120 -4.02 -4.77 -0.38
N PHE A 121 -3.50 -5.87 -0.92
CA PHE A 121 -2.10 -6.01 -1.29
C PHE A 121 -2.02 -6.45 -2.75
N TYR A 122 -1.23 -5.75 -3.55
CA TYR A 122 -0.96 -6.11 -4.93
C TYR A 122 0.51 -5.85 -5.28
N GLN A 123 0.98 -6.52 -6.33
CA GLN A 123 2.37 -6.44 -6.75
C GLN A 123 2.48 -6.21 -8.26
N GLN A 124 3.58 -5.58 -8.68
CA GLN A 124 4.03 -5.62 -10.06
C GLN A 124 4.43 -7.05 -10.45
N ARG A 125 4.06 -7.46 -11.66
CA ARG A 125 4.47 -8.71 -12.31
C ARG A 125 5.51 -8.42 -13.37
N GLY A 126 6.60 -9.18 -13.32
CA GLY A 126 7.69 -9.06 -14.29
C GLY A 126 8.56 -7.83 -14.07
N ILE A 127 9.61 -7.76 -14.87
CA ILE A 127 10.56 -6.64 -14.89
C ILE A 127 10.15 -5.69 -16.00
N ILE A 128 10.13 -4.40 -15.70
CA ILE A 128 9.96 -3.34 -16.69
C ILE A 128 11.37 -2.85 -17.05
N PRO A 129 11.85 -3.13 -18.28
CA PRO A 129 13.22 -2.80 -18.67
C PRO A 129 13.42 -1.29 -18.82
N TYR A 130 14.69 -0.89 -18.90
CA TYR A 130 15.11 0.51 -19.09
C TYR A 130 14.36 1.19 -20.24
N TYR A 131 13.85 2.40 -19.97
CA TYR A 131 13.33 3.27 -21.00
C TYR A 131 14.33 4.41 -21.26
N SER A 132 14.92 4.44 -22.45
CA SER A 132 15.82 5.54 -22.86
C SER A 132 16.98 5.85 -21.89
N GLY A 133 17.54 4.83 -21.22
CA GLY A 133 18.73 4.97 -20.36
C GLY A 133 18.47 5.33 -18.89
N ASN A 134 17.21 5.44 -18.44
CA ASN A 134 16.85 5.59 -17.03
C ASN A 134 15.47 4.98 -16.72
N GLY A 135 15.15 4.69 -15.45
CA GLY A 135 13.81 4.26 -15.06
C GLY A 135 13.47 2.83 -15.47
N SER A 136 14.03 1.86 -14.77
CA SER A 136 13.60 0.46 -14.79
C SER A 136 12.84 0.11 -13.51
N PHE A 137 12.03 -0.95 -13.53
CA PHE A 137 11.34 -1.46 -12.34
C PHE A 137 11.48 -2.97 -12.24
N SER A 138 12.16 -3.45 -11.20
CA SER A 138 12.30 -4.87 -10.87
C SER A 138 11.29 -5.37 -9.83
N GLY A 139 10.41 -4.49 -9.38
CA GLY A 139 9.28 -4.86 -8.53
C GLY A 139 8.70 -3.64 -7.82
N ASN A 140 7.41 -3.70 -7.54
CA ASN A 140 6.67 -2.74 -6.73
C ASN A 140 5.61 -3.51 -5.96
N TRP A 141 5.56 -3.34 -4.64
CA TRP A 141 4.66 -4.06 -3.75
C TRP A 141 3.86 -3.04 -2.96
N VAL A 142 2.56 -3.06 -3.14
CA VAL A 142 1.65 -2.01 -2.67
C VAL A 142 0.66 -2.58 -1.67
N THR A 143 0.57 -1.94 -0.51
CA THR A 143 -0.45 -2.20 0.50
C THR A 143 -1.32 -0.96 0.67
N ILE A 144 -2.63 -1.16 0.64
CA ILE A 144 -3.61 -0.14 1.01
C ILE A 144 -4.45 -0.68 2.15
N LYS A 145 -4.51 0.05 3.26
CA LYS A 145 -5.27 -0.31 4.45
C LYS A 145 -6.20 0.83 4.83
N GLY A 146 -7.46 0.52 5.10
CA GLY A 146 -8.44 1.45 5.66
C GLY A 146 -8.94 0.94 7.00
N ASP A 147 -8.67 1.69 8.07
CA ASP A 147 -9.10 1.37 9.42
C ASP A 147 -10.26 2.29 9.82
N ARG A 148 -11.37 1.71 10.29
CA ARG A 148 -12.42 2.47 10.98
C ARG A 148 -11.84 3.03 12.28
N ILE A 149 -11.72 4.35 12.37
CA ILE A 149 -11.27 5.00 13.62
C ILE A 149 -12.41 5.71 14.36
N PHE A 150 -13.45 6.13 13.63
CA PHE A 150 -14.71 6.65 14.16
C PHE A 150 -15.87 6.18 13.28
N ASP A 151 -17.12 6.39 13.72
CA ASP A 151 -18.30 5.92 12.98
C ASP A 151 -18.35 6.43 11.54
N ASN A 152 -17.96 7.69 11.32
CA ASN A 152 -17.98 8.37 10.03
C ASN A 152 -16.59 8.77 9.54
N GLN A 153 -15.51 8.15 10.06
CA GLN A 153 -14.15 8.46 9.62
C GLN A 153 -13.27 7.22 9.50
N THR A 154 -12.48 7.19 8.43
CA THR A 154 -11.60 6.08 8.07
C THR A 154 -10.18 6.60 7.91
N LEU A 155 -9.22 6.00 8.63
CA LEU A 155 -7.80 6.24 8.40
C LEU A 155 -7.34 5.35 7.25
N VAL A 156 -6.91 5.94 6.15
CA VAL A 156 -6.37 5.20 5.00
C VAL A 156 -4.86 5.36 4.95
N ARG A 157 -4.14 4.24 4.87
CA ARG A 157 -2.71 4.17 4.61
C ARG A 157 -2.46 3.50 3.27
N TYR A 158 -1.75 4.19 2.39
CA TYR A 158 -1.30 3.71 1.08
C TYR A 158 0.22 3.66 1.07
N SER A 159 0.80 2.48 1.20
CA SER A 159 2.25 2.26 1.27
C SER A 159 2.76 1.37 0.15
N SER A 160 4.01 1.57 -0.24
CA SER A 160 4.74 0.62 -1.09
C SER A 160 6.21 0.58 -0.75
N TYR A 161 6.84 -0.49 -1.23
CA TYR A 161 8.27 -0.55 -1.46
C TYR A 161 8.51 -1.04 -2.90
N SER A 162 9.63 -0.66 -3.48
CA SER A 162 9.94 -0.91 -4.89
C SER A 162 11.43 -0.99 -5.14
N CYS A 163 11.79 -1.73 -6.19
CA CYS A 163 13.14 -1.81 -6.72
C CYS A 163 13.16 -1.17 -8.11
N GLN A 164 13.81 -0.02 -8.24
CA GLN A 164 13.80 0.77 -9.47
C GLN A 164 15.11 1.51 -9.69
N THR A 165 15.35 2.02 -10.89
CA THR A 165 16.50 2.90 -11.17
C THR A 165 16.06 4.32 -11.45
N GLY A 166 16.77 5.30 -10.90
CA GLY A 166 16.60 6.74 -11.19
C GLY A 166 15.20 7.31 -10.98
N HIS A 167 14.36 6.60 -10.23
CA HIS A 167 13.13 7.10 -9.60
C HIS A 167 12.21 7.92 -10.52
N PRO A 168 11.77 7.36 -11.65
CA PRO A 168 11.03 8.10 -12.66
C PRO A 168 9.59 8.46 -12.24
N ILE A 169 9.06 7.85 -11.17
CA ILE A 169 7.72 8.12 -10.62
C ILE A 169 7.84 8.68 -9.21
N ASP A 170 7.30 9.87 -9.00
CA ASP A 170 6.99 10.39 -7.67
C ASP A 170 5.74 9.68 -7.12
N PHE A 171 5.98 8.56 -6.44
CA PHE A 171 4.92 7.75 -5.86
C PHE A 171 4.20 8.44 -4.70
N ALA A 172 4.91 9.26 -3.91
CA ALA A 172 4.30 10.04 -2.84
C ALA A 172 3.27 11.03 -3.38
N ALA A 173 3.66 11.92 -4.29
CA ALA A 173 2.78 12.92 -4.86
C ALA A 173 1.55 12.30 -5.55
N ARG A 174 1.76 11.19 -6.28
CA ARG A 174 0.66 10.45 -6.93
C ARG A 174 -0.33 9.90 -5.91
N ARG A 175 0.14 9.34 -4.80
CA ARG A 175 -0.73 8.76 -3.76
C ARG A 175 -1.48 9.82 -2.99
N GLU A 176 -0.88 10.99 -2.75
CA GLU A 176 -1.59 12.13 -2.18
C GLU A 176 -2.74 12.54 -3.08
N SER A 177 -2.46 12.71 -4.38
CA SER A 177 -3.50 13.00 -5.38
C SER A 177 -4.60 11.93 -5.38
N SER A 178 -4.23 10.65 -5.32
CA SER A 178 -5.18 9.53 -5.30
C SER A 178 -6.08 9.57 -4.06
N LEU A 179 -5.53 9.71 -2.85
CA LEU A 179 -6.32 9.75 -1.62
C LEU A 179 -7.18 11.02 -1.52
N ASN A 180 -6.66 12.16 -1.99
CA ASN A 180 -7.46 13.39 -2.06
C ASN A 180 -8.63 13.24 -3.05
N ASN A 181 -8.44 12.54 -4.17
CA ASN A 181 -9.49 12.27 -5.15
C ASN A 181 -10.59 11.35 -4.59
N VAL A 182 -10.27 10.42 -3.67
CA VAL A 182 -11.28 9.61 -2.97
C VAL A 182 -12.26 10.52 -2.22
N THR A 183 -11.76 11.55 -1.53
CA THR A 183 -12.61 12.53 -0.82
C THR A 183 -13.55 13.25 -1.79
N VAL A 184 -13.04 13.69 -2.95
CA VAL A 184 -13.84 14.36 -4.00
C VAL A 184 -14.95 13.44 -4.52
N ILE A 185 -14.63 12.17 -4.81
CA ILE A 185 -15.60 11.19 -5.29
C ILE A 185 -16.69 10.96 -4.23
N LEU A 186 -16.31 10.78 -2.97
CA LEU A 186 -17.26 10.54 -1.87
C LEU A 186 -18.13 11.76 -1.58
N GLU A 187 -17.60 12.97 -1.72
CA GLU A 187 -18.36 14.21 -1.61
C GLU A 187 -19.41 14.30 -2.73
N ALA A 188 -19.02 14.05 -3.98
CA ALA A 188 -19.94 14.03 -5.12
C ALA A 188 -21.06 12.97 -4.99
N GLU A 189 -20.79 11.87 -4.27
CA GLU A 189 -21.76 10.81 -3.96
C GLU A 189 -22.62 11.08 -2.72
N GLY A 190 -22.43 12.22 -2.03
CA GLY A 190 -23.11 12.51 -0.77
C GLY A 190 -22.74 11.55 0.37
N SER A 191 -21.60 10.86 0.26
CA SER A 191 -21.11 9.86 1.21
C SER A 191 -20.06 10.42 2.18
N LEU A 192 -19.72 11.71 2.06
CA LEU A 192 -18.88 12.45 2.99
C LEU A 192 -19.71 12.95 4.18
N LEU A 193 -19.46 12.39 5.35
CA LEU A 193 -20.27 12.56 6.57
C LEU A 193 -19.52 13.29 7.70
N ALA A 194 -18.23 13.53 7.53
CA ALA A 194 -17.37 14.19 8.51
C ALA A 194 -16.20 14.93 7.82
N PRO A 195 -15.42 15.75 8.55
CA PRO A 195 -14.22 16.37 8.01
C PRO A 195 -13.18 15.32 7.58
N SER A 196 -12.49 15.61 6.48
CA SER A 196 -11.32 14.86 6.00
C SER A 196 -10.04 15.67 6.21
N THR A 197 -8.89 15.01 6.26
CA THR A 197 -7.58 15.67 6.15
C THR A 197 -7.06 15.54 4.72
N PHE A 198 -6.20 16.48 4.33
CA PHE A 198 -5.36 16.26 3.15
C PHE A 198 -4.45 15.06 3.38
N ALA A 199 -4.15 14.35 2.29
CA ALA A 199 -3.19 13.28 2.30
C ALA A 199 -1.77 13.82 2.54
N VAL A 200 -0.97 13.10 3.33
CA VAL A 200 0.42 13.43 3.65
C VAL A 200 1.30 12.22 3.40
N SER A 201 2.44 12.42 2.73
CA SER A 201 3.38 11.36 2.40
C SER A 201 4.75 11.49 3.05
N SER A 202 5.39 10.33 3.15
CA SER A 202 6.83 10.20 3.35
C SER A 202 7.39 9.29 2.25
N GLN A 203 8.62 9.58 1.81
CA GLN A 203 9.31 8.82 0.78
C GLN A 203 10.80 8.72 1.06
N LEU A 204 11.32 7.51 0.91
CA LEU A 204 12.75 7.18 0.93
C LEU A 204 13.17 6.76 -0.49
N TRP A 205 14.31 7.29 -0.91
CA TRP A 205 14.98 6.98 -2.18
C TRP A 205 16.33 6.36 -1.89
#